data_AF-A0A1J5F333-F1
#
_entry.id   AF-A0A1J5F333-F1
#
_cell.length_a   1.000
_cell.length_b   1.000
_cell.length_c   1.000
_cell.angle_alpha   90.00
_cell.angle_beta   90.00
_cell.angle_gamma   90.00
#
_symmetry.space_group_name_H-M   'P 1'
#
loop_
_entity.id
_entity.type
_entity.pdbx_description
1 polymer ?
#
loop_
_entity_poly.entity_id
_entity_poly.type
_entity_poly.pdbx_seq_one_letter_code
_entity_poly.pdbx_strand_id
1 'polypeptide(L)'
;MNIVLKSFLLLSFLIFYTSVNADTPQIKGLDKELKKPLIERYIMDELKDLRMETMRVRNDVDKRISKAEVEQTDRAARYITDTIGNIFYLIAAATSILLFAGWNSLRDIRGKTEEIVENRLDAITQKYNSQLQTLQDTLTLQSKKILENQNKIYNTQYLHSLWMRSNLETNPQSKIDLYDEIIKVNTNDAEVYAYKADAVLDLDEYEWALNLSNKAIEIDPDYGYAYWQRSCANAVLGNKNEAIEDLALAIEKSPQLRDEIEGEVLFENIKESEEFKNLKN
;
A
#
# COMPACT_ATOMS: atom_id res chain seq x y z
N MET A 1 44.95 -76.95 -81.85
CA MET A 1 45.38 -77.49 -83.15
C MET A 1 45.03 -76.43 -84.18
N ASN A 2 45.91 -75.55 -84.69
CA ASN A 2 47.35 -75.47 -84.74
C ASN A 2 47.70 -73.97 -84.53
N ILE A 3 48.51 -73.55 -83.56
CA ILE A 3 49.95 -73.87 -83.42
C ILE A 3 50.66 -73.61 -84.75
N VAL A 4 51.32 -72.45 -84.78
CA VAL A 4 52.74 -72.36 -85.15
C VAL A 4 53.04 -72.36 -86.64
N LEU A 5 53.63 -71.21 -87.01
CA LEU A 5 54.75 -71.08 -87.95
C LEU A 5 54.39 -71.32 -89.41
N LYS A 6 54.87 -70.57 -90.38
CA LYS A 6 55.95 -69.59 -90.48
C LYS A 6 55.94 -69.26 -91.96
N SER A 7 56.49 -68.11 -92.35
CA SER A 7 57.04 -67.96 -93.71
C SER A 7 55.97 -67.96 -94.82
N PHE A 8 55.68 -66.78 -95.35
CA PHE A 8 56.28 -66.38 -96.62
C PHE A 8 55.59 -67.08 -97.80
N LEU A 9 54.95 -66.24 -98.64
CA LEU A 9 54.57 -66.52 -100.02
C LEU A 9 53.38 -67.50 -100.18
N LEU A 10 52.58 -67.53 -101.24
CA LEU A 10 52.64 -67.09 -102.63
C LEU A 10 51.16 -67.20 -103.11
N LEU A 11 50.58 -66.20 -103.78
CA LEU A 11 50.62 -66.07 -105.24
C LEU A 11 49.63 -66.96 -105.99
N SER A 12 48.74 -66.33 -106.78
CA SER A 12 48.59 -66.52 -108.24
C SER A 12 47.14 -66.50 -108.73
N PHE A 13 46.76 -65.41 -109.40
CA PHE A 13 45.94 -65.37 -110.62
C PHE A 13 46.02 -63.91 -111.11
N LEU A 14 46.51 -63.56 -112.30
CA LEU A 14 47.02 -64.33 -113.43
C LEU A 14 47.84 -63.29 -114.24
N ILE A 15 49.16 -63.42 -114.36
CA ILE A 15 49.85 -64.04 -115.51
C ILE A 15 49.38 -63.46 -116.86
N PHE A 16 50.39 -62.92 -117.57
CA PHE A 16 50.45 -62.62 -119.01
C PHE A 16 49.67 -61.41 -119.50
N TYR A 17 50.40 -60.37 -119.89
CA TYR A 17 50.75 -60.26 -121.31
C TYR A 17 52.14 -59.62 -121.43
N THR A 18 53.12 -60.46 -121.76
CA THR A 18 54.37 -60.04 -122.37
C THR A 18 54.16 -59.77 -123.86
N SER A 19 55.00 -58.86 -124.35
CA SER A 19 55.44 -58.70 -125.74
C SER A 19 54.39 -58.25 -126.76
N VAL A 20 54.64 -57.10 -127.39
CA VAL A 20 55.15 -57.04 -128.77
C VAL A 20 55.11 -55.57 -129.24
N ASN A 21 56.30 -55.09 -129.63
CA ASN A 21 56.62 -54.06 -130.65
C ASN A 21 56.03 -52.64 -130.50
N ALA A 22 56.72 -51.57 -130.88
CA ALA A 22 57.86 -51.42 -131.77
C ALA A 22 58.72 -50.23 -131.36
N ASP A 23 59.97 -50.33 -131.78
CA ASP A 23 61.10 -49.45 -131.57
C ASP A 23 60.92 -47.99 -132.02
N THR A 24 61.48 -47.11 -131.18
CA THR A 24 62.25 -45.89 -131.51
C THR A 24 61.53 -44.70 -132.19
N PRO A 25 62.07 -43.46 -132.09
CA PRO A 25 63.29 -43.02 -131.39
C PRO A 25 63.09 -41.81 -130.44
N GLN A 26 64.12 -41.60 -129.62
CA GLN A 26 64.73 -40.32 -129.16
C GLN A 26 63.92 -39.03 -129.45
N ILE A 27 63.67 -38.16 -128.46
CA ILE A 27 64.61 -37.09 -128.03
C ILE A 27 64.20 -36.53 -126.65
N LYS A 28 65.18 -36.53 -125.72
CA LYS A 28 65.56 -35.55 -124.68
C LYS A 28 64.52 -34.68 -123.94
N GLY A 29 64.67 -34.68 -122.60
CA GLY A 29 64.58 -33.50 -121.72
C GLY A 29 63.30 -33.42 -120.86
N LEU A 30 63.24 -34.03 -119.67
CA LEU A 30 63.52 -33.41 -118.35
C LEU A 30 62.82 -32.04 -118.14
N ASP A 31 62.16 -31.71 -117.05
CA ASP A 31 61.84 -32.35 -115.75
C ASP A 31 61.02 -31.30 -114.96
N LYS A 32 60.36 -31.71 -113.87
CA LYS A 32 60.20 -30.86 -112.66
C LYS A 32 59.12 -29.76 -112.50
N GLU A 33 58.11 -29.59 -113.36
CA GLU A 33 57.11 -28.51 -113.11
C GLU A 33 55.65 -28.92 -112.81
N LEU A 34 55.18 -30.14 -113.14
CA LEU A 34 53.76 -30.52 -112.97
C LEU A 34 53.39 -31.38 -111.74
N LYS A 35 54.36 -31.92 -110.96
CA LYS A 35 54.09 -32.74 -109.76
C LYS A 35 53.91 -31.94 -108.46
N LYS A 36 54.44 -30.72 -108.40
CA LYS A 36 54.25 -29.78 -107.28
C LYS A 36 52.75 -29.45 -107.02
N PRO A 37 51.96 -29.00 -108.01
CA PRO A 37 50.62 -28.48 -107.74
C PRO A 37 49.60 -29.52 -107.23
N LEU A 38 49.71 -30.80 -107.61
CA LEU A 38 48.75 -31.84 -107.21
C LEU A 38 48.96 -32.33 -105.76
N ILE A 39 50.22 -32.48 -105.34
CA ILE A 39 50.56 -32.83 -103.96
C ILE A 39 50.27 -31.65 -103.03
N GLU A 40 50.54 -30.42 -103.50
CA GLU A 40 50.15 -29.19 -102.79
C GLU A 40 48.64 -29.14 -102.53
N ARG A 41 47.79 -29.54 -103.48
CA ARG A 41 46.33 -29.60 -103.29
C ARG A 41 45.89 -30.66 -102.28
N TYR A 42 46.40 -31.89 -102.36
CA TYR A 42 46.04 -32.95 -101.41
C TYR A 42 46.47 -32.60 -99.98
N ILE A 43 47.69 -32.09 -99.81
CA ILE A 43 48.18 -31.60 -98.51
C ILE A 43 47.29 -30.45 -98.01
N MET A 44 46.87 -29.54 -98.90
CA MET A 44 45.95 -28.45 -98.54
C MET A 44 44.56 -28.94 -98.12
N ASP A 45 44.01 -29.96 -98.77
CA ASP A 45 42.71 -30.54 -98.41
C ASP A 45 42.76 -31.28 -97.06
N GLU A 46 43.80 -32.10 -96.81
CA GLU A 46 44.03 -32.73 -95.49
C GLU A 46 44.28 -31.70 -94.38
N LEU A 47 45.07 -30.64 -94.64
CA LEU A 47 45.29 -29.54 -93.69
C LEU A 47 44.00 -28.77 -93.41
N LYS A 48 43.13 -28.62 -94.41
CA LYS A 48 41.83 -27.99 -94.27
C LYS A 48 40.90 -28.86 -93.43
N ASP A 49 40.88 -30.16 -93.65
CA ASP A 49 40.08 -31.10 -92.86
C ASP A 49 40.56 -31.19 -91.40
N LEU A 50 41.87 -31.27 -91.16
CA LEU A 50 42.48 -31.14 -89.83
C LEU A 50 42.13 -29.81 -89.15
N ARG A 51 42.13 -28.70 -89.90
CA ARG A 51 41.71 -27.39 -89.36
C ARG A 51 40.22 -27.38 -89.01
N MET A 52 39.39 -28.01 -89.83
CA MET A 52 37.95 -28.12 -89.57
C MET A 52 37.66 -29.02 -88.36
N GLU A 53 38.39 -30.12 -88.21
CA GLU A 53 38.30 -31.02 -87.07
C GLU A 53 38.79 -30.35 -85.78
N THR A 54 39.96 -29.71 -85.79
CA THR A 54 40.47 -28.94 -84.63
C THR A 54 39.51 -27.81 -84.23
N MET A 55 38.92 -27.11 -85.20
CA MET A 55 37.87 -26.10 -84.93
C MET A 55 36.60 -26.72 -84.34
N ARG A 56 36.16 -27.88 -84.82
CA ARG A 56 34.99 -28.58 -84.29
C ARG A 56 35.23 -29.07 -82.86
N VAL A 57 36.39 -29.68 -82.60
CA VAL A 57 36.81 -30.12 -81.26
C VAL A 57 36.89 -28.93 -80.33
N ARG A 58 37.52 -27.82 -80.75
CA ARG A 58 37.59 -26.59 -79.96
C ARG A 58 36.20 -26.05 -79.63
N ASN A 59 35.30 -25.95 -80.61
CA ASN A 59 33.93 -25.51 -80.38
C ASN A 59 33.14 -26.43 -79.43
N ASP A 60 33.36 -27.75 -79.48
CA ASP A 60 32.71 -28.68 -78.55
C ASP A 60 33.29 -28.57 -77.14
N VAL A 61 34.61 -28.42 -77.02
CA VAL A 61 35.29 -28.16 -75.74
C VAL A 61 34.82 -26.85 -75.14
N ASP A 62 34.77 -25.76 -75.93
CA ASP A 62 34.29 -24.45 -75.49
C ASP A 62 32.82 -24.55 -75.03
N LYS A 63 31.95 -25.23 -75.80
CA LYS A 63 30.56 -25.49 -75.39
C LYS A 63 30.44 -26.27 -74.09
N ARG A 64 31.28 -27.30 -73.88
CA ARG A 64 31.27 -28.10 -72.64
C ARG A 64 31.79 -27.29 -71.45
N ILE A 65 32.85 -26.51 -71.64
CA ILE A 65 33.40 -25.61 -70.61
C ILE A 65 32.34 -24.59 -70.21
N SER A 66 31.73 -23.90 -71.16
CA SER A 66 30.67 -22.93 -70.87
C SER A 66 29.46 -23.58 -70.19
N LYS A 67 29.03 -24.79 -70.62
CA LYS A 67 27.95 -25.52 -69.93
C LYS A 67 28.33 -25.90 -68.50
N ALA A 68 29.54 -26.42 -68.28
CA ALA A 68 30.02 -26.79 -66.95
C ALA A 68 30.15 -25.58 -66.02
N GLU A 69 30.60 -24.44 -66.57
CA GLU A 69 30.67 -23.16 -65.86
C GLU A 69 29.26 -22.64 -65.50
N VAL A 70 28.31 -22.71 -66.42
CA VAL A 70 26.89 -22.38 -66.16
C VAL A 70 26.29 -23.29 -65.09
N GLU A 71 26.53 -24.60 -65.15
CA GLU A 71 26.05 -25.53 -64.13
C GLU A 71 26.72 -25.31 -62.76
N GLN A 72 28.01 -24.99 -62.73
CA GLN A 72 28.73 -24.68 -61.49
C GLN A 72 28.24 -23.39 -60.86
N THR A 73 28.04 -22.34 -61.66
CA THR A 73 27.49 -21.06 -61.20
C THR A 73 26.05 -21.21 -60.74
N ASP A 74 25.23 -22.01 -61.41
CA ASP A 74 23.85 -22.30 -60.99
C ASP A 74 23.80 -23.14 -59.69
N ARG A 75 24.69 -24.12 -59.51
CA ARG A 75 24.85 -24.83 -58.23
C ARG A 75 25.29 -23.89 -57.11
N ALA A 76 26.25 -23.00 -57.39
CA ALA A 76 26.72 -22.01 -56.42
C ALA A 76 25.61 -21.00 -56.05
N ALA A 77 24.85 -20.52 -57.04
CA ALA A 77 23.71 -19.62 -56.83
C ALA A 77 22.60 -20.29 -56.01
N ARG A 78 22.28 -21.56 -56.29
CA ARG A 78 21.34 -22.35 -55.48
C ARG A 78 21.83 -22.53 -54.04
N TYR A 79 23.09 -22.93 -53.85
CA TYR A 79 23.67 -23.05 -52.51
C TYR A 79 23.66 -21.73 -51.72
N ILE A 80 23.99 -20.61 -52.37
CA ILE A 80 23.92 -19.27 -51.76
C ILE A 80 22.48 -18.94 -51.38
N THR A 81 21.52 -19.18 -52.28
CA THR A 81 20.09 -18.91 -52.03
C THR A 81 19.56 -19.74 -50.87
N ASP A 82 19.87 -21.04 -50.83
CA ASP A 82 19.46 -21.95 -49.76
C ASP A 82 20.12 -21.58 -48.42
N THR A 83 21.40 -21.22 -48.43
CA THR A 83 22.13 -20.79 -47.22
C THR A 83 21.57 -19.48 -46.67
N ILE A 84 21.31 -18.50 -47.54
CA ILE A 84 20.66 -17.24 -47.17
C ILE A 84 19.27 -17.52 -46.60
N GLY A 85 18.47 -18.35 -47.27
CA GLY A 85 17.15 -18.77 -46.80
C GLY A 85 17.20 -19.41 -45.41
N ASN A 86 18.11 -20.35 -45.18
CA ASN A 86 18.31 -21.01 -43.89
C ASN A 86 18.71 -20.02 -42.79
N ILE A 87 19.61 -19.06 -43.08
CA ILE A 87 19.97 -18.00 -42.13
C ILE A 87 18.75 -17.13 -41.81
N PHE A 88 17.95 -16.76 -42.81
CA PHE A 88 16.71 -16.02 -42.57
C PHE A 88 15.74 -16.79 -41.68
N TYR A 89 15.57 -18.11 -41.90
CA TYR A 89 14.73 -18.94 -41.04
C TYR A 89 15.27 -19.02 -39.61
N LEU A 90 16.59 -19.12 -39.42
CA LEU A 90 17.21 -19.11 -38.09
C LEU A 90 17.01 -17.77 -37.38
N ILE A 91 17.17 -16.64 -38.07
CA ILE A 91 16.90 -15.32 -37.51
C ILE A 91 15.43 -15.18 -37.16
N ALA A 92 14.52 -15.60 -38.05
CA ALA A 92 13.07 -15.56 -37.82
C ALA A 92 12.65 -16.42 -36.62
N ALA A 93 13.25 -17.61 -36.46
CA ALA A 93 13.03 -18.46 -35.30
C ALA A 93 13.53 -17.79 -34.00
N ALA A 94 14.74 -17.21 -34.02
CA ALA A 94 15.30 -16.50 -32.88
C ALA A 94 14.48 -15.26 -32.49
N THR A 95 14.03 -14.44 -33.46
CA THR A 95 13.19 -13.27 -33.20
C THR A 95 11.80 -13.66 -32.67
N SER A 96 11.22 -14.76 -33.17
CA SER A 96 9.94 -15.28 -32.67
C SER A 96 10.06 -15.73 -31.21
N ILE A 97 11.15 -16.41 -30.85
CA ILE A 97 11.43 -16.82 -29.47
C ILE A 97 11.62 -15.59 -28.57
N LEU A 98 12.39 -14.60 -29.02
CA LEU A 98 12.61 -13.35 -28.27
C LEU A 98 11.33 -12.56 -28.06
N LEU A 99 10.46 -12.46 -29.06
CA LEU A 99 9.16 -11.80 -28.95
C LEU A 99 8.25 -12.52 -27.96
N PHE A 100 8.19 -13.86 -28.03
CA PHE A 100 7.38 -14.65 -27.10
C PHE A 100 7.87 -14.54 -25.65
N ALA A 101 9.19 -14.65 -25.44
CA ALA A 101 9.80 -14.47 -24.12
C ALA A 101 9.63 -13.03 -23.59
N GLY A 102 9.80 -12.03 -24.46
CA GLY A 102 9.60 -10.62 -24.15
C GLY A 102 8.17 -10.29 -23.77
N TRP A 103 7.18 -10.85 -24.48
CA TRP A 103 5.76 -10.68 -24.18
C TRP A 103 5.38 -11.27 -22.81
N ASN A 104 5.85 -12.48 -22.52
CA ASN A 104 5.61 -13.10 -21.22
C ASN A 104 6.26 -12.30 -20.08
N SER A 105 7.51 -11.84 -20.26
CA SER A 105 8.20 -10.99 -19.28
C SER A 105 7.48 -9.66 -19.03
N LEU A 106 7.03 -8.96 -20.09
CA LEU A 106 6.26 -7.72 -19.97
C LEU A 106 4.94 -7.93 -19.22
N ARG A 107 4.24 -9.04 -19.50
CA ARG A 107 3.02 -9.42 -18.78
C ARG A 107 3.30 -9.70 -17.31
N ASP A 108 4.37 -10.42 -17.00
CA ASP A 108 4.77 -10.73 -15.62
C ASP A 108 5.19 -9.47 -14.85
N ILE A 109 5.92 -8.55 -15.49
CA ILE A 109 6.28 -7.25 -14.92
C ILE A 109 5.00 -6.47 -14.61
N ARG A 110 4.08 -6.38 -15.57
CA ARG A 110 2.81 -5.67 -15.38
C ARG A 110 2.02 -6.24 -14.20
N GLY A 111 1.85 -7.56 -14.13
CA GLY A 111 1.16 -8.21 -13.01
C GLY A 111 1.81 -7.93 -11.66
N LYS A 112 3.14 -8.07 -11.56
CA LYS A 112 3.89 -7.74 -10.33
C LYS A 112 3.80 -6.26 -9.96
N THR A 113 3.83 -5.36 -10.94
CA THR A 113 3.68 -3.92 -10.67
C THR A 113 2.28 -3.56 -10.19
N GLU A 114 1.24 -4.14 -10.79
CA GLU A 114 -0.14 -3.97 -10.36
C GLU A 114 -0.31 -4.48 -8.90
N GLU A 115 0.22 -5.66 -8.59
CA GLU A 115 0.20 -6.24 -7.24
C GLU A 115 0.97 -5.38 -6.21
N ILE A 116 2.16 -4.87 -6.54
CA ILE A 116 2.93 -4.00 -5.63
C ILE A 116 2.20 -2.68 -5.39
N VAL A 117 1.61 -2.11 -6.44
CA VAL A 117 0.85 -0.86 -6.34
C VAL A 117 -0.40 -1.06 -5.50
N GLU A 118 -1.15 -2.14 -5.73
CA GLU A 118 -2.34 -2.50 -4.96
C GLU A 118 -2.00 -2.69 -3.47
N ASN A 119 -1.00 -3.53 -3.16
CA ASN A 119 -0.55 -3.75 -1.78
C ASN A 119 -0.09 -2.46 -1.08
N ARG A 120 0.62 -1.58 -1.80
CA ARG A 120 1.05 -0.28 -1.24
C ARG A 120 -0.15 0.65 -1.04
N LEU A 121 -1.09 0.68 -1.98
CA LEU A 121 -2.29 1.50 -1.88
C LEU A 121 -3.16 1.05 -0.71
N ASP A 122 -3.30 -0.27 -0.51
CA ASP A 122 -4.00 -0.85 0.63
C ASP A 122 -3.32 -0.49 1.95
N ALA A 123 -1.99 -0.62 2.04
CA ALA A 123 -1.25 -0.24 3.25
C ALA A 123 -1.40 1.25 3.58
N ILE A 124 -1.35 2.12 2.58
CA ILE A 124 -1.56 3.57 2.76
C ILE A 124 -3.00 3.85 3.18
N THR A 125 -3.97 3.21 2.55
CA THR A 125 -5.40 3.38 2.84
C THR A 125 -5.73 2.90 4.25
N GLN A 126 -5.24 1.74 4.67
CA GLN A 126 -5.38 1.24 6.03
C GLN A 126 -4.73 2.17 7.06
N LYS A 127 -3.52 2.66 6.78
CA LYS A 127 -2.84 3.63 7.65
C LYS A 127 -3.64 4.93 7.76
N TYR A 128 -4.16 5.46 6.66
CA TYR A 128 -4.97 6.68 6.68
C TYR A 128 -6.29 6.47 7.42
N ASN A 129 -7.00 5.38 7.16
CA ASN A 129 -8.25 5.03 7.82
C ASN A 129 -8.06 4.86 9.34
N SER A 130 -7.01 4.17 9.76
CA SER A 130 -6.69 4.02 11.20
C SER A 130 -6.34 5.36 11.84
N GLN A 131 -5.53 6.21 11.18
CA GLN A 131 -5.24 7.56 11.67
C GLN A 131 -6.51 8.41 11.79
N LEU A 132 -7.36 8.38 10.76
CA LEU A 132 -8.62 9.12 10.76
C LEU A 132 -9.55 8.65 11.88
N GLN A 133 -9.64 7.33 12.10
CA GLN A 133 -10.41 6.76 13.20
C GLN A 133 -9.86 7.21 14.55
N THR A 134 -8.55 7.11 14.78
CA THR A 134 -7.95 7.58 16.04
C THR A 134 -8.17 9.08 16.28
N LEU A 135 -8.13 9.90 15.21
CA LEU A 135 -8.42 11.32 15.29
C LEU A 135 -9.89 11.56 15.66
N GLN A 136 -10.82 10.86 15.02
CA GLN A 136 -12.24 10.93 15.34
C GLN A 136 -12.50 10.52 16.79
N ASP A 137 -11.93 9.41 17.25
CA ASP A 137 -12.06 8.94 18.63
C ASP A 137 -11.50 9.97 19.62
N THR A 138 -10.35 10.57 19.30
CA THR A 138 -9.76 11.64 20.12
C THR A 138 -10.65 12.87 20.19
N LEU A 139 -11.20 13.32 19.06
CA LEU A 139 -12.07 14.49 18.99
C LEU A 139 -13.40 14.26 19.72
N THR A 140 -14.00 13.07 19.57
CA THR A 140 -15.23 12.73 20.30
C THR A 140 -14.98 12.68 21.82
N LEU A 141 -13.87 12.08 22.25
CA LEU A 141 -13.49 12.07 23.67
C LEU A 141 -13.25 13.49 24.20
N GLN A 142 -12.53 14.33 23.46
CA GLN A 142 -12.29 15.72 23.84
C GLN A 142 -13.59 16.52 23.92
N SER A 143 -14.47 16.38 22.93
CA SER A 143 -15.79 17.03 22.93
C SER A 143 -16.61 16.62 24.16
N LYS A 144 -16.65 15.33 24.50
CA LYS A 144 -17.32 14.84 25.71
C LYS A 144 -16.74 15.47 26.98
N LYS A 145 -15.41 15.49 27.11
CA LYS A 145 -14.74 16.14 28.26
C LYS A 145 -15.04 17.63 28.36
N ILE A 146 -15.09 18.34 27.24
CA ILE A 146 -15.45 19.77 27.22
C ILE A 146 -16.88 19.96 27.73
N LEU A 147 -17.83 19.15 27.26
CA LEU A 147 -19.22 19.24 27.70
C LEU A 147 -19.38 18.91 29.19
N GLU A 148 -18.71 17.87 29.67
CA GLU A 148 -18.69 17.51 31.10
C GLU A 148 -18.09 18.63 31.95
N ASN A 149 -16.97 19.22 31.51
CA ASN A 149 -16.35 20.36 32.19
C ASN A 149 -17.25 21.59 32.18
N GLN A 150 -17.92 21.88 31.07
CA GLN A 150 -18.88 22.99 30.96
C GLN A 150 -20.04 22.80 31.92
N ASN A 151 -20.63 21.60 31.98
CA ASN A 151 -21.71 21.28 32.92
C ASN A 151 -21.24 21.41 34.37
N LYS A 152 -20.02 20.96 34.68
CA LYS A 152 -19.43 21.13 36.01
C LYS A 152 -19.26 22.60 36.37
N ILE A 153 -18.68 23.40 35.47
CA ILE A 153 -18.51 24.85 35.67
C ILE A 153 -19.87 25.52 35.89
N TYR A 154 -20.86 25.18 35.06
CA TYR A 154 -22.21 25.71 35.18
C TYR A 154 -22.82 25.36 36.53
N ASN A 155 -22.81 24.09 36.95
CA ASN A 155 -23.36 23.67 38.24
C ASN A 155 -22.65 24.35 39.42
N THR A 156 -21.32 24.47 39.38
CA THR A 156 -20.55 25.15 40.42
C THR A 156 -20.87 26.65 40.47
N GLN A 157 -20.97 27.32 39.33
CA GLN A 157 -21.33 28.75 39.27
C GLN A 157 -22.78 28.98 39.71
N TYR A 158 -23.69 28.10 39.31
CA TYR A 158 -25.08 28.14 39.70
C TYR A 158 -25.22 27.97 41.21
N LEU A 159 -24.59 26.93 41.78
CA LEU A 159 -24.54 26.69 43.21
C LEU A 159 -23.97 27.90 43.97
N HIS A 160 -22.85 28.45 43.50
CA HIS A 160 -22.25 29.64 44.10
C HIS A 160 -23.19 30.85 44.05
N SER A 161 -23.90 31.05 42.95
CA SER A 161 -24.86 32.15 42.81
C SER A 161 -26.05 32.00 43.76
N LEU A 162 -26.54 30.77 43.98
CA LEU A 162 -27.61 30.49 44.93
C LEU A 162 -27.15 30.74 46.36
N TRP A 163 -25.94 30.32 46.73
CA TRP A 163 -25.35 30.64 48.04
C TRP A 163 -25.22 32.14 48.27
N MET A 164 -24.66 32.87 47.30
CA MET A 164 -24.55 34.32 47.38
C MET A 164 -25.92 34.99 47.55
N ARG A 165 -26.92 34.53 46.80
CA ARG A 165 -28.28 35.06 46.90
C ARG A 165 -28.92 34.76 48.26
N SER A 166 -28.73 33.55 48.78
CA SER A 166 -29.27 33.14 50.09
C SER A 166 -28.69 33.98 51.23
N ASN A 167 -27.39 34.30 51.16
CA ASN A 167 -26.72 35.15 52.14
C ASN A 167 -27.16 36.61 52.11
N LEU A 168 -27.64 37.10 50.96
CA LEU A 168 -28.15 38.47 50.81
C LEU A 168 -29.65 38.59 51.09
N GLU A 169 -30.37 37.48 51.04
CA GLU A 169 -31.80 37.45 51.27
C GLU A 169 -32.12 37.66 52.75
N THR A 170 -33.08 38.53 53.04
CA THR A 170 -33.47 38.83 54.44
C THR A 170 -34.68 38.03 54.87
N ASN A 171 -35.58 37.68 53.94
CA ASN A 171 -36.78 36.92 54.25
C ASN A 171 -36.43 35.43 54.47
N PRO A 172 -36.70 34.86 55.66
CA PRO A 172 -36.41 33.46 55.95
C PRO A 172 -37.12 32.48 55.00
N GLN A 173 -38.37 32.75 54.61
CA GLN A 173 -39.08 31.89 53.66
C GLN A 173 -38.41 31.86 52.29
N SER A 174 -37.95 33.02 51.80
CA SER A 174 -37.21 33.10 50.54
C SER A 174 -35.85 32.38 50.64
N LYS A 175 -35.16 32.43 51.79
CA LYS A 175 -33.92 31.67 52.02
C LYS A 175 -34.17 30.17 51.95
N ILE A 176 -35.24 29.67 52.58
CA ILE A 176 -35.63 28.26 52.55
C ILE A 176 -35.83 27.78 51.12
N ASP A 177 -36.53 28.56 50.28
CA ASP A 177 -36.76 28.22 48.88
C ASP A 177 -35.44 28.14 48.09
N LEU A 178 -34.49 29.04 48.36
CA LEU A 178 -33.16 29.02 47.75
C LEU A 178 -32.34 27.81 48.21
N TYR A 179 -32.38 27.46 49.49
CA TYR A 179 -31.73 26.24 49.99
C TYR A 179 -32.35 24.98 49.38
N ASP A 180 -33.66 24.96 49.12
CA ASP A 180 -34.31 23.86 48.39
C ASP A 180 -33.84 23.74 46.94
N GLU A 181 -33.51 24.85 46.28
CA GLU A 181 -32.83 24.81 44.98
C GLU A 181 -31.41 24.28 45.09
N ILE A 182 -30.66 24.67 46.12
CA ILE A 182 -29.30 24.18 46.36
C ILE A 182 -29.30 22.67 46.61
N ILE A 183 -30.20 22.16 47.45
CA ILE A 183 -30.34 20.73 47.76
C ILE A 183 -30.60 19.91 46.49
N LYS A 184 -31.38 20.42 45.52
CA LYS A 184 -31.62 19.73 44.25
C LYS A 184 -30.34 19.56 43.40
N VAL A 185 -29.40 20.49 43.53
CA VAL A 185 -28.12 20.47 42.80
C VAL A 185 -27.08 19.64 43.56
N ASN A 186 -27.01 19.79 44.88
CA ASN A 186 -26.12 19.05 45.77
C ASN A 186 -26.88 18.48 46.96
N THR A 187 -27.35 17.23 46.83
CA THR A 187 -28.17 16.58 47.87
C THR A 187 -27.39 16.15 49.11
N ASN A 188 -26.06 16.09 49.07
CA ASN A 188 -25.21 15.55 50.13
C ASN A 188 -24.33 16.63 50.77
N ASP A 189 -24.93 17.78 51.06
CA ASP A 189 -24.26 18.96 51.59
C ASP A 189 -24.83 19.31 52.96
N ALA A 190 -24.12 18.93 54.04
CA ALA A 190 -24.57 19.16 55.41
C ALA A 190 -24.74 20.65 55.74
N GLU A 191 -23.91 21.49 55.14
CA GLU A 191 -23.92 22.94 55.30
C GLU A 191 -25.30 23.53 54.92
N VAL A 192 -25.85 23.08 53.78
CA VAL A 192 -27.16 23.56 53.29
C VAL A 192 -28.30 23.19 54.24
N TYR A 193 -28.28 21.97 54.79
CA TYR A 193 -29.33 21.54 55.72
C TYR A 193 -29.26 22.32 57.03
N ALA A 194 -28.06 22.62 57.54
CA ALA A 194 -27.92 23.42 58.75
C ALA A 194 -28.33 24.89 58.52
N TYR A 195 -27.93 25.51 57.41
CA TYR A 195 -28.38 26.88 57.09
C TYR A 195 -29.87 26.95 56.77
N LYS A 196 -30.46 25.88 56.22
CA LYS A 196 -31.90 25.78 56.11
C LYS A 196 -32.56 25.65 57.48
N ALA A 197 -31.99 24.89 58.41
CA ALA A 197 -32.48 24.79 59.78
C ALA A 197 -32.46 26.17 60.47
N ASP A 198 -31.39 26.94 60.31
CA ASP A 198 -31.25 28.32 60.78
C ASP A 198 -32.40 29.22 60.28
N ALA A 199 -32.63 29.23 58.96
CA ALA A 199 -33.74 29.99 58.37
C ALA A 199 -35.14 29.50 58.81
N VAL A 200 -35.26 28.24 59.23
CA VAL A 200 -36.50 27.67 59.78
C VAL A 200 -36.68 28.02 61.25
N LEU A 201 -35.60 28.15 62.02
CA LEU A 201 -35.63 28.69 63.38
C LEU A 201 -36.11 30.15 63.39
N ASP A 202 -35.68 30.96 62.41
CA ASP A 202 -36.16 32.33 62.19
C ASP A 202 -37.69 32.41 61.93
N LEU A 203 -38.32 31.30 61.53
CA LEU A 203 -39.77 31.18 61.34
C LEU A 203 -40.49 30.55 62.55
N ASP A 204 -39.79 30.31 63.65
CA ASP A 204 -40.29 29.63 64.86
C ASP A 204 -40.77 28.17 64.64
N GLU A 205 -40.34 27.54 63.54
CA GLU A 205 -40.72 26.16 63.17
C GLU A 205 -39.70 25.14 63.72
N TYR A 206 -39.56 25.10 65.06
CA TYR A 206 -38.45 24.42 65.74
C TYR A 206 -38.37 22.90 65.50
N GLU A 207 -39.50 22.19 65.40
CA GLU A 207 -39.55 20.76 65.08
C GLU A 207 -38.99 20.47 63.68
N TRP A 208 -39.21 21.38 62.74
CA TRP A 208 -38.67 21.24 61.39
C TRP A 208 -37.17 21.51 61.37
N ALA A 209 -36.70 22.53 62.08
CA ALA A 209 -35.28 22.79 62.27
C ALA A 209 -34.55 21.59 62.90
N LEU A 210 -35.14 20.97 63.94
CA LEU A 210 -34.61 19.76 64.56
C LEU A 210 -34.39 18.62 63.55
N ASN A 211 -35.38 18.37 62.67
CA ASN A 211 -35.27 17.36 61.62
C ASN A 211 -34.18 17.69 60.58
N LEU A 212 -34.08 18.96 60.16
CA LEU A 212 -33.07 19.40 59.21
C LEU A 212 -31.65 19.30 59.80
N SER A 213 -31.46 19.69 61.05
CA SER A 213 -30.18 19.57 61.76
C SER A 213 -29.78 18.10 61.95
N ASN A 214 -30.73 17.22 62.28
CA ASN A 214 -30.47 15.77 62.30
C ASN A 214 -30.02 15.25 60.93
N LYS A 215 -30.62 15.74 59.84
CA LYS A 215 -30.20 15.36 58.49
C LYS A 215 -28.79 15.86 58.17
N ALA A 216 -28.45 17.08 58.57
CA ALA A 216 -27.10 17.62 58.41
C ALA A 216 -26.06 16.75 59.16
N ILE A 217 -26.36 16.35 60.40
CA ILE A 217 -25.50 15.48 61.21
C ILE A 217 -25.35 14.07 60.61
N GLU A 218 -26.41 13.53 60.00
CA GLU A 218 -26.34 12.25 59.29
C GLU A 218 -25.39 12.32 58.08
N ILE A 219 -25.35 13.46 57.39
CA ILE A 219 -24.49 13.67 56.22
C ILE A 219 -23.04 13.93 56.65
N ASP A 220 -22.84 14.81 57.62
CA ASP A 220 -21.54 15.15 58.17
C ASP A 220 -21.60 15.24 59.71
N PRO A 221 -21.21 14.17 60.43
CA PRO A 221 -21.18 14.15 61.89
C PRO A 221 -20.14 15.08 62.52
N ASP A 222 -19.20 15.63 61.74
CA ASP A 222 -18.18 16.55 62.23
C ASP A 222 -18.55 18.02 61.99
N TYR A 223 -19.69 18.28 61.33
CA TYR A 223 -20.14 19.64 61.05
C TYR A 223 -20.78 20.30 62.28
N GLY A 224 -19.96 21.04 63.05
CA GLY A 224 -20.34 21.66 64.33
C GLY A 224 -21.57 22.56 64.27
N TYR A 225 -21.76 23.28 63.16
CA TYR A 225 -22.93 24.16 62.99
C TYR A 225 -24.26 23.39 62.97
N ALA A 226 -24.27 22.13 62.53
CA ALA A 226 -25.51 21.33 62.60
C ALA A 226 -25.91 21.01 64.04
N TYR A 227 -24.95 20.73 64.92
CA TYR A 227 -25.22 20.54 66.34
C TYR A 227 -25.66 21.83 67.02
N TRP A 228 -25.12 22.98 66.59
CA TRP A 228 -25.58 24.30 67.03
C TRP A 228 -27.05 24.53 66.68
N GLN A 229 -27.42 24.30 65.42
CA GLN A 229 -28.80 24.49 64.97
C GLN A 229 -29.76 23.51 65.69
N ARG A 230 -29.27 22.30 65.99
CA ARG A 230 -30.03 21.33 66.79
C ARG A 230 -30.19 21.75 68.25
N SER A 231 -29.15 22.30 68.87
CA SER A 231 -29.19 22.78 70.25
C SER A 231 -30.15 23.96 70.39
N CYS A 232 -30.17 24.89 69.44
CA CYS A 232 -31.14 25.98 69.39
C CYS A 232 -32.58 25.46 69.34
N ALA A 233 -32.89 24.52 68.45
CA ALA A 233 -34.22 23.91 68.36
C ALA A 233 -34.60 23.19 69.67
N ASN A 234 -33.70 22.38 70.22
CA ASN A 234 -33.93 21.64 71.47
C ASN A 234 -34.12 22.55 72.68
N ALA A 235 -33.37 23.66 72.74
CA ALA A 235 -33.51 24.65 73.80
C ALA A 235 -34.95 25.15 73.82
N VAL A 236 -35.46 25.68 72.71
CA VAL A 236 -36.83 26.23 72.65
C VAL A 236 -37.92 25.18 72.89
N LEU A 237 -37.72 23.96 72.39
CA LEU A 237 -38.65 22.83 72.63
C LEU A 237 -38.66 22.33 74.09
N GLY A 238 -37.72 22.80 74.93
CA GLY A 238 -37.64 22.46 76.35
C GLY A 238 -36.76 21.26 76.67
N ASN A 239 -36.09 20.68 75.67
CA ASN A 239 -35.15 19.57 75.79
C ASN A 239 -33.78 20.09 76.25
N LYS A 240 -33.72 20.58 77.50
CA LYS A 240 -32.57 21.35 78.00
C LYS A 240 -31.27 20.55 78.05
N ASN A 241 -31.34 19.26 78.42
CA ASN A 241 -30.14 18.43 78.55
C ASN A 241 -29.54 18.16 77.16
N GLU A 242 -30.40 17.78 76.21
CA GLU A 242 -30.03 17.53 74.82
C GLU A 242 -29.46 18.79 74.16
N ALA A 243 -30.04 19.97 74.44
CA ALA A 243 -29.51 21.24 73.95
C ALA A 243 -28.09 21.52 74.46
N ILE A 244 -27.80 21.26 75.74
CA ILE A 244 -26.49 21.50 76.34
C ILE A 244 -25.45 20.49 75.81
N GLU A 245 -25.84 19.22 75.64
CA GLU A 245 -24.99 18.19 75.05
C GLU A 245 -24.63 18.54 73.59
N ASP A 246 -25.62 18.92 72.79
CA ASP A 246 -25.42 19.34 71.40
C ASP A 246 -24.56 20.61 71.31
N LEU A 247 -24.77 21.57 72.22
CA LEU A 247 -23.96 22.78 72.27
C LEU A 247 -22.49 22.47 72.62
N ALA A 248 -22.25 21.53 73.55
CA ALA A 248 -20.90 21.09 73.89
C ALA A 248 -20.20 20.45 72.67
N LEU A 249 -20.92 19.60 71.93
CA LEU A 249 -20.43 18.99 70.69
C LEU A 249 -20.18 20.05 69.60
N ALA A 250 -21.07 21.04 69.45
CA ALA A 250 -20.91 22.13 68.50
C ALA A 250 -19.60 22.90 68.74
N ILE A 251 -19.29 23.21 70.01
CA ILE A 251 -18.05 23.90 70.41
C ILE A 251 -16.82 23.01 70.21
N GLU A 252 -16.92 21.71 70.53
CA GLU A 252 -15.82 20.77 70.31
C GLU A 252 -15.44 20.70 68.82
N LYS A 253 -16.45 20.63 67.94
CA LYS A 253 -16.26 20.53 66.49
C LYS A 253 -15.93 21.88 65.84
N SER A 254 -16.47 22.98 66.36
CA SER A 254 -16.30 24.33 65.84
C SER A 254 -16.08 25.30 67.00
N PRO A 255 -14.84 25.43 67.51
CA PRO A 255 -14.52 26.24 68.69
C PRO A 255 -14.91 27.72 68.58
N GLN A 256 -15.04 28.24 67.36
CA GLN A 256 -15.46 29.62 67.09
C GLN A 256 -16.89 29.90 67.58
N LEU A 257 -17.75 28.88 67.64
CA LEU A 257 -19.13 29.01 68.10
C LEU A 257 -19.22 29.37 69.59
N ARG A 258 -18.15 29.15 70.38
CA ARG A 258 -18.12 29.52 71.79
C ARG A 258 -18.38 31.01 72.01
N ASP A 259 -17.82 31.85 71.15
CA ASP A 259 -17.95 33.30 71.26
C ASP A 259 -19.37 33.78 70.89
N GLU A 260 -20.11 32.99 70.11
CA GLU A 260 -21.46 33.31 69.63
C GLU A 260 -22.55 32.97 70.67
N ILE A 261 -22.26 32.11 71.65
CA ILE A 261 -23.22 31.62 72.68
C ILE A 261 -23.91 32.77 73.42
N GLU A 262 -23.19 33.86 73.70
CA GLU A 262 -23.73 34.97 74.47
C GLU A 262 -24.71 35.85 73.69
N GLY A 263 -24.60 35.84 72.36
CA GLY A 263 -25.46 36.62 71.48
C GLY A 263 -26.77 35.92 71.13
N GLU A 264 -26.87 34.61 71.37
CA GLU A 264 -28.00 33.80 70.93
C GLU A 264 -29.18 33.89 71.90
N VAL A 265 -30.34 34.30 71.37
CA VAL A 265 -31.55 34.56 72.17
C VAL A 265 -32.26 33.25 72.53
N LEU A 266 -32.13 32.22 71.67
CA LEU A 266 -32.80 30.94 71.84
C LEU A 266 -32.32 30.16 73.07
N PHE A 267 -31.16 30.52 73.65
CA PHE A 267 -30.60 29.88 74.84
C PHE A 267 -31.02 30.52 76.17
N GLU A 268 -31.89 31.53 76.18
CA GLU A 268 -32.25 32.23 77.42
C GLU A 268 -32.84 31.28 78.49
N ASN A 269 -33.49 30.19 78.08
CA ASN A 269 -34.08 29.21 78.99
C ASN A 269 -33.11 28.17 79.57
N ILE A 270 -31.90 28.05 79.01
CA ILE A 270 -30.81 27.17 79.49
C ILE A 270 -29.65 27.97 80.09
N LYS A 271 -29.62 29.29 79.89
CA LYS A 271 -28.55 30.19 80.34
C LYS A 271 -28.22 30.15 81.83
N GLU A 272 -29.22 29.85 82.66
CA GLU A 272 -29.06 29.77 84.12
C GLU A 272 -28.47 28.45 84.61
N SER A 273 -28.38 27.42 83.75
CA SER A 273 -27.84 26.12 84.16
C SER A 273 -26.33 26.17 84.37
N GLU A 274 -25.85 25.35 85.30
CA GLU A 274 -24.44 25.34 85.70
C GLU A 274 -23.58 24.67 84.61
N GLU A 275 -24.15 23.69 83.92
CA GLU A 275 -23.57 23.04 82.76
C GLU A 275 -23.36 24.03 81.60
N PHE A 276 -24.34 24.88 81.31
CA PHE A 276 -24.23 25.90 80.26
C PHE A 276 -23.16 26.96 80.60
N LYS A 277 -23.08 27.39 81.86
CA LYS A 277 -22.03 28.31 82.32
C LYS A 277 -20.62 27.71 82.19
N ASN A 278 -20.49 26.40 82.39
CA ASN A 278 -19.20 25.71 82.22
C ASN A 278 -18.74 25.65 80.76
N LEU A 279 -19.65 25.62 79.79
CA LEU A 279 -19.31 25.60 78.36
C LEU A 279 -18.69 26.93 77.87
N LYS A 280 -18.93 28.02 78.60
CA LYS A 280 -18.40 29.36 78.29
C LYS A 280 -16.94 29.56 78.70
N ASN A 281 -16.49 28.87 79.76
CA ASN A 281 -15.15 29.04 80.35
C ASN A 281 -14.10 28.18 79.62
#